data_AF-A0A6B0GTD7-F1
#
_entry.id   AF-A0A6B0GTD7-F1
#
_cell.length_a   1.000
_cell.length_b   1.000
_cell.length_c   1.000
_cell.angle_alpha   90.00
_cell.angle_beta   90.00
_cell.angle_gamma   90.00
#
_symmetry.space_group_name_H-M   'P 1'
#
loop_
_entity.id
_entity.type
_entity.pdbx_description
1 polymer ?
#
loop_
_entity_poly.entity_id
_entity_poly.type
_entity_poly.pdbx_seq_one_letter_code
_entity_poly.pdbx_strand_id
1 'polypeptide(L)'
;MSRDNKSCGPERRLSRGVTRRRALQVGGFAGVVALAGCAGSAPENESGETTGGGGGGAGGNGGGTDGGETTDSETEQEQARAGGSLTVAQAGAPPDWDPVKGLGVPSAIVGQNVFSSLYTYNDALELIPSDLGDGLPEPEREGQRWVVSIVDNATFHNGDPVTAEDIMYSFQAPIDEGS
;
A
#
# COMPACT_ATOMS: atom_id res chain seq x y z
N MET A 1 59.02 28.99 40.85
CA MET A 1 59.37 29.62 39.55
C MET A 1 58.60 28.89 38.45
N SER A 2 57.60 29.53 37.85
CA SER A 2 57.58 29.95 36.43
C SER A 2 57.60 28.80 35.42
N ARG A 3 56.70 28.70 34.44
CA ARG A 3 55.59 29.56 33.99
C ARG A 3 54.86 28.76 32.88
N ASP A 4 53.54 28.93 32.83
CA ASP A 4 52.70 29.21 31.64
C ASP A 4 52.73 28.23 30.45
N ASN A 5 51.70 28.00 29.64
CA ASN A 5 50.30 28.43 29.49
C ASN A 5 50.00 28.06 28.03
N LYS A 6 48.98 27.24 27.74
CA LYS A 6 48.31 27.31 26.43
C LYS A 6 46.84 27.02 26.61
N SER A 7 46.17 28.06 27.07
CA SER A 7 44.84 28.53 26.65
C SER A 7 44.15 27.70 25.56
N CYS A 8 43.01 27.11 25.89
CA CYS A 8 41.89 27.00 24.97
C CYS A 8 40.65 27.51 25.71
N GLY A 9 40.18 28.68 25.26
CA GLY A 9 38.97 29.34 25.71
C GLY A 9 37.69 28.74 25.11
N PRO A 10 36.53 29.37 25.35
CA PRO A 10 35.32 28.67 25.73
C PRO A 10 34.29 28.47 24.61
N GLU A 11 33.34 27.60 24.93
CA GLU A 11 32.11 27.35 24.19
C GLU A 11 31.30 28.61 23.87
N ARG A 12 30.71 28.64 22.67
CA ARG A 12 29.48 29.40 22.39
C ARG A 12 28.56 28.56 21.51
N ARG A 13 27.41 28.18 22.09
CA ARG A 13 26.17 27.85 21.37
C ARG A 13 25.81 29.00 20.42
N LEU A 14 25.20 28.69 19.28
CA LEU A 14 23.88 29.23 18.88
C LEU A 14 23.36 28.53 17.62
N SER A 15 22.11 28.10 17.75
CA SER A 15 21.21 27.54 16.74
C SER A 15 20.75 28.60 15.72
N ARG A 16 20.13 28.11 14.62
CA ARG A 16 19.45 28.80 13.50
C ARG A 16 20.36 29.29 12.37
N GLY A 17 20.17 28.91 11.12
CA GLY A 17 19.15 28.06 10.50
C GLY A 17 19.46 27.99 9.00
N VAL A 18 19.17 26.85 8.38
CA VAL A 18 19.14 26.74 6.92
C VAL A 18 18.23 27.84 6.41
N THR A 19 18.82 28.78 5.66
CA THR A 19 18.16 30.00 5.22
C THR A 19 17.08 29.60 4.22
N ARG A 20 15.82 29.60 4.67
CA ARG A 20 14.59 29.35 3.88
C ARG A 20 14.30 30.47 2.85
N ARG A 21 15.34 31.06 2.25
CA ARG A 21 15.23 32.22 1.34
C ARG A 21 16.01 32.06 0.03
N ARG A 22 16.17 30.83 -0.44
CA ARG A 22 16.59 30.58 -1.84
C ARG A 22 15.75 29.51 -2.53
N ALA A 23 14.46 29.48 -2.23
CA ALA A 23 13.46 28.90 -3.11
C ALA A 23 12.57 30.05 -3.59
N LEU A 24 12.29 30.08 -4.90
CA LEU A 24 11.57 31.11 -5.67
C LEU A 24 12.41 32.27 -6.20
N GLN A 25 13.27 31.96 -7.17
CA GLN A 25 13.40 32.83 -8.34
C GLN A 25 12.69 32.14 -9.51
N VAL A 26 11.54 32.72 -9.83
CA VAL A 26 10.60 32.39 -10.89
C VAL A 26 11.06 33.03 -12.21
N GLY A 27 10.85 32.32 -13.31
CA GLY A 27 10.95 32.80 -14.69
C GLY A 27 11.22 31.59 -15.59
N GLY A 28 10.24 30.85 -16.12
CA GLY A 28 8.97 31.26 -16.69
C GLY A 28 9.12 31.22 -18.20
N PHE A 29 8.55 30.21 -18.88
CA PHE A 29 7.80 30.36 -20.13
C PHE A 29 7.00 29.08 -20.41
N ALA A 30 5.75 29.30 -20.79
CA ALA A 30 4.72 28.33 -21.07
C ALA A 30 4.92 27.65 -22.43
N GLY A 31 4.38 26.44 -22.56
CA GLY A 31 4.17 25.76 -23.83
C GLY A 31 2.90 24.91 -23.76
N VAL A 32 1.73 25.58 -23.79
CA VAL A 32 0.44 24.93 -24.07
C VAL A 32 0.43 24.61 -25.57
N VAL A 33 0.31 23.33 -25.95
CA VAL A 33 -0.05 22.96 -27.32
C VAL A 33 -1.53 23.26 -27.51
N ALA A 34 -1.80 24.09 -28.51
CA ALA A 34 -3.04 24.79 -28.75
C ALA A 34 -4.22 23.85 -29.08
N LEU A 35 -5.36 24.18 -28.46
CA LEU A 35 -6.69 23.76 -28.84
C LEU A 35 -7.01 24.31 -30.25
N ALA A 36 -7.13 23.43 -31.23
CA ALA A 36 -7.84 23.72 -32.47
C ALA A 36 -9.34 23.59 -32.21
N GLY A 37 -9.91 24.74 -31.81
CA GLY A 37 -11.33 25.02 -31.58
C GLY A 37 -11.54 26.53 -31.36
N CYS A 38 -11.32 27.31 -32.42
CA CYS A 38 -11.82 28.68 -32.69
C CYS A 38 -11.46 29.86 -31.74
N ALA A 39 -10.32 30.54 -31.98
CA ALA A 39 -10.19 31.99 -32.31
C ALA A 39 -8.76 32.56 -32.12
N GLY A 40 -8.16 33.07 -33.21
CA GLY A 40 -7.42 34.36 -33.19
C GLY A 40 -5.87 34.42 -33.10
N SER A 41 -5.22 34.47 -34.28
CA SER A 41 -4.12 35.39 -34.68
C SER A 41 -2.68 35.28 -34.13
N ALA A 42 -1.71 35.09 -35.06
CA ALA A 42 -0.24 35.19 -34.95
C ALA A 42 0.27 36.67 -34.93
N PRO A 43 1.56 37.01 -34.66
CA PRO A 43 2.74 36.81 -35.58
C PRO A 43 4.12 36.52 -34.87
N GLU A 44 5.11 35.77 -35.42
CA GLU A 44 6.26 36.03 -36.34
C GLU A 44 7.67 36.25 -35.71
N ASN A 45 8.67 35.47 -36.19
CA ASN A 45 10.14 35.67 -36.34
C ASN A 45 11.08 35.74 -35.08
N GLU A 46 12.34 35.25 -34.98
CA GLU A 46 13.46 34.95 -35.91
C GLU A 46 14.46 33.88 -35.38
N SER A 47 15.18 33.22 -36.32
CA SER A 47 16.60 32.76 -36.36
C SER A 47 17.20 31.89 -35.23
N GLY A 48 17.57 30.63 -35.48
CA GLY A 48 18.93 30.19 -35.90
C GLY A 48 19.47 29.20 -34.83
N GLU A 49 20.30 28.19 -35.02
CA GLU A 49 21.11 27.66 -36.12
C GLU A 49 21.41 26.16 -35.82
N THR A 50 21.87 25.48 -36.85
CA THR A 50 22.02 24.03 -37.14
C THR A 50 23.13 23.27 -36.40
N THR A 51 23.00 21.93 -36.33
CA THR A 51 23.95 20.86 -36.78
C THR A 51 24.04 19.72 -35.74
N GLY A 52 23.90 18.42 -36.02
CA GLY A 52 23.70 17.67 -37.25
C GLY A 52 23.94 16.16 -37.00
N GLY A 53 23.47 15.33 -37.95
CA GLY A 53 23.93 13.96 -38.25
C GLY A 53 23.29 12.83 -37.41
N GLY A 54 22.76 11.73 -37.95
CA GLY A 54 22.71 11.22 -39.32
C GLY A 54 22.53 9.68 -39.28
N GLY A 55 21.90 9.12 -40.32
CA GLY A 55 21.79 7.67 -40.58
C GLY A 55 20.39 7.12 -40.29
N GLY A 56 19.56 6.68 -41.23
CA GLY A 56 19.84 6.11 -42.56
C GLY A 56 19.61 4.60 -42.50
N GLY A 57 18.40 4.14 -42.83
CA GLY A 57 18.04 2.72 -42.88
C GLY A 57 16.74 2.52 -43.65
N ALA A 58 16.86 2.29 -44.95
CA ALA A 58 15.76 2.01 -45.86
C ALA A 58 15.46 0.49 -45.92
N GLY A 59 14.21 0.15 -46.22
CA GLY A 59 13.90 -1.03 -47.03
C GLY A 59 12.91 -2.01 -46.41
N GLY A 60 11.68 -2.00 -46.91
CA GLY A 60 10.69 -3.06 -46.65
C GLY A 60 9.31 -2.72 -47.22
N ASN A 61 9.16 -2.75 -48.55
CA ASN A 61 7.88 -2.63 -49.23
C ASN A 61 7.22 -4.02 -49.35
N GLY A 62 6.03 -4.17 -48.78
CA GLY A 62 5.13 -5.30 -49.02
C GLY A 62 3.70 -4.80 -48.93
N GLY A 63 3.08 -4.56 -50.08
CA GLY A 63 1.71 -4.05 -50.18
C GLY A 63 0.64 -5.12 -49.96
N GLY A 64 -0.58 -4.65 -49.68
CA GLY A 64 -1.79 -5.49 -49.72
C GLY A 64 -2.93 -4.99 -48.83
N THR A 65 -3.73 -4.05 -49.37
CA THR A 65 -5.20 -3.94 -49.30
C THR A 65 -5.98 -4.09 -48.00
N ASP A 66 -6.86 -3.10 -47.79
CA ASP A 66 -7.98 -3.02 -46.83
C ASP A 66 -8.75 -4.32 -46.59
N GLY A 67 -9.04 -4.56 -45.31
CA GLY A 67 -10.02 -5.52 -44.84
C GLY A 67 -10.32 -5.23 -43.38
N GLY A 68 -11.33 -4.40 -43.12
CA GLY A 68 -11.85 -4.22 -41.78
C GLY A 68 -12.39 -5.55 -41.26
N GLU A 69 -11.82 -6.01 -40.15
CA GLU A 69 -12.40 -7.06 -39.33
C GLU A 69 -12.31 -6.56 -37.88
N THR A 70 -13.48 -6.36 -37.28
CA THR A 70 -13.65 -6.18 -35.85
C THR A 70 -13.12 -7.43 -35.15
N THR A 71 -11.86 -7.38 -34.70
CA THR A 71 -11.37 -8.34 -33.72
C THR A 71 -12.00 -7.97 -32.38
N ASP A 72 -12.99 -8.74 -31.96
CA ASP A 72 -13.43 -8.76 -30.57
C ASP A 72 -12.20 -9.03 -29.70
N SER A 73 -11.75 -8.00 -28.99
CA SER A 73 -10.77 -8.15 -27.93
C SER A 73 -11.44 -8.91 -26.79
N GLU A 74 -11.51 -10.23 -26.90
CA GLU A 74 -11.71 -11.09 -25.75
C GLU A 74 -10.58 -10.77 -24.78
N THR A 75 -10.95 -10.14 -23.67
CA THR A 75 -10.01 -9.93 -22.56
C THR A 75 -9.77 -11.32 -21.99
N GLU A 76 -8.66 -11.94 -22.39
CA GLU A 76 -8.13 -13.14 -21.75
C GLU A 76 -7.94 -12.79 -20.26
N GLN A 77 -8.91 -13.18 -19.43
CA GLN A 77 -8.76 -13.08 -17.99
C GLN A 77 -7.67 -14.07 -17.62
N GLU A 78 -6.47 -13.56 -17.38
CA GLU A 78 -5.35 -14.34 -16.89
C GLU A 78 -5.80 -15.03 -15.60
N GLN A 79 -6.02 -16.35 -15.67
CA GLN A 79 -6.50 -17.11 -14.53
C GLN A 79 -5.51 -16.97 -13.38
N ALA A 80 -6.01 -16.66 -12.19
CA ALA A 80 -5.20 -16.54 -10.99
C ALA A 80 -4.38 -17.83 -10.80
N ARG A 81 -3.06 -17.70 -10.78
CA ARG A 81 -2.17 -18.84 -10.51
C ARG A 81 -2.20 -19.15 -9.02
N ALA A 82 -2.54 -20.39 -8.67
CA ALA A 82 -2.49 -20.86 -7.29
C ALA A 82 -1.03 -21.07 -6.83
N GLY A 83 -0.72 -20.60 -5.63
CA GLY A 83 0.60 -20.72 -5.01
C GLY A 83 1.59 -19.61 -5.43
N GLY A 84 2.78 -19.65 -4.84
CA GLY A 84 3.85 -18.67 -5.09
C GLY A 84 4.51 -18.16 -3.82
N SER A 85 5.42 -17.20 -3.98
CA SER A 85 6.05 -16.48 -2.87
C SER A 85 5.78 -14.99 -3.03
N LEU A 86 5.26 -14.36 -1.97
CA LEU A 86 5.08 -12.92 -1.88
C LEU A 86 6.15 -12.34 -0.96
N THR A 87 6.87 -11.32 -1.42
CA THR A 87 7.82 -10.58 -0.59
C THR A 87 7.24 -9.20 -0.31
N VAL A 88 7.06 -8.88 0.98
CA VAL A 88 6.52 -7.60 1.45
C VAL A 88 7.57 -6.89 2.29
N ALA A 89 7.74 -5.59 2.08
CA ALA A 89 8.56 -4.75 2.96
C ALA A 89 7.72 -4.28 4.15
N GLN A 90 8.22 -4.50 5.37
CA GLN A 90 7.56 -4.07 6.60
C GLN A 90 8.43 -3.08 7.38
N ALA A 91 7.78 -2.15 8.08
CA ALA A 91 8.46 -1.10 8.86
C ALA A 91 9.33 -1.64 10.02
N GLY A 92 9.09 -2.87 10.48
CA GLY A 92 9.82 -3.53 11.55
C GLY A 92 9.23 -4.91 11.87
N ALA A 93 9.87 -5.68 12.74
CA ALA A 93 9.32 -6.96 13.20
C ALA A 93 8.16 -6.75 14.20
N PRO A 94 7.22 -7.70 14.32
CA PRO A 94 6.30 -7.76 15.46
C PRO A 94 7.09 -7.79 16.78
N PRO A 95 6.75 -6.96 17.79
CA PRO A 95 7.39 -7.00 19.10
C PRO A 95 7.01 -8.25 19.90
N ASP A 96 5.82 -8.80 19.67
CA ASP A 96 5.29 -10.01 20.28
C ASP A 96 4.45 -10.76 19.24
N TRP A 97 4.36 -12.08 19.41
CA TRP A 97 3.57 -13.00 18.58
C TRP A 97 2.24 -13.37 19.21
N ASP A 98 2.04 -13.03 20.48
CA ASP A 98 0.75 -13.12 21.15
C ASP A 98 -0.21 -12.06 20.58
N PRO A 99 -1.34 -12.47 19.95
CA PRO A 99 -2.30 -11.54 19.38
C PRO A 99 -2.96 -10.63 20.43
N VAL A 100 -2.92 -10.98 21.72
CA VAL A 100 -3.43 -10.15 22.83
C VAL A 100 -2.49 -8.98 23.12
N LYS A 101 -1.18 -9.15 22.94
CA LYS A 101 -0.15 -8.14 23.26
C LYS A 101 0.30 -7.35 22.04
N GLY A 102 0.38 -8.00 20.88
CA GLY A 102 0.87 -7.44 19.62
C GLY A 102 -0.17 -6.60 18.86
N LEU A 103 -0.60 -5.46 19.41
CA LEU A 103 -1.68 -4.64 18.81
C LEU A 103 -1.22 -3.61 17.76
N GLY A 104 0.08 -3.57 17.44
CA GLY A 104 0.66 -2.61 16.49
C GLY A 104 0.54 -3.06 15.02
N VAL A 105 0.67 -2.11 14.09
CA VAL A 105 0.62 -2.39 12.63
C VAL A 105 1.58 -3.50 12.18
N PRO A 106 2.86 -3.56 12.62
CA PRO A 106 3.76 -4.66 12.23
C PRO A 106 3.27 -6.04 12.67
N SER A 107 2.63 -6.14 13.84
CA SER A 107 2.02 -7.38 14.32
C SER A 107 0.79 -7.73 13.51
N ALA A 108 -0.07 -6.76 13.21
CA ALA A 108 -1.30 -7.01 12.44
C ALA A 108 -1.02 -7.57 11.04
N ILE A 109 -0.01 -7.04 10.33
CA ILE A 109 0.35 -7.52 8.98
C ILE A 109 0.68 -9.01 8.99
N VAL A 110 1.39 -9.51 10.01
CA VAL A 110 1.71 -10.94 10.09
C VAL A 110 0.58 -11.73 10.73
N GLY A 111 -0.02 -11.22 11.81
CA GLY A 111 -1.07 -11.88 12.57
C GLY A 111 -2.30 -12.23 11.75
N GLN A 112 -2.72 -11.36 10.82
CA GLN A 112 -3.85 -11.64 9.92
C GLN A 112 -3.60 -12.81 8.96
N ASN A 113 -2.35 -13.23 8.77
CA ASN A 113 -2.00 -14.39 7.94
C ASN A 113 -1.79 -15.68 8.76
N VAL A 114 -1.82 -15.58 10.10
CA VAL A 114 -1.52 -16.70 11.01
C VAL A 114 -2.74 -17.05 11.87
N PHE A 115 -3.53 -16.06 12.26
CA PHE A 115 -4.69 -16.23 13.11
C PHE A 115 -5.97 -15.96 12.31
N SER A 116 -6.93 -16.87 12.46
CA SER A 116 -8.25 -16.77 11.85
C SER A 116 -9.24 -16.04 12.75
N SER A 117 -10.22 -15.38 12.15
CA SER A 117 -11.28 -14.65 12.85
C SER A 117 -12.66 -15.27 12.58
N LEU A 118 -13.64 -14.95 13.44
CA LEU A 118 -15.04 -15.29 13.20
C LEU A 118 -15.67 -14.47 12.08
N TYR A 119 -15.35 -13.18 12.06
CA TYR A 119 -15.93 -12.20 11.14
C TYR A 119 -14.87 -11.25 10.61
N THR A 120 -15.18 -10.64 9.48
CA THR A 120 -14.41 -9.56 8.88
C THR A 120 -15.36 -8.55 8.23
N TYR A 121 -14.82 -7.52 7.59
CA TYR A 121 -15.59 -6.54 6.84
C TYR A 121 -15.23 -6.58 5.36
N ASN A 122 -16.23 -6.47 4.48
CA ASN A 122 -16.01 -6.31 3.05
C ASN A 122 -15.65 -4.84 2.69
N ASP A 123 -15.43 -4.57 1.41
CA ASP A 123 -15.11 -3.22 0.91
C ASP A 123 -16.23 -2.18 1.19
N ALA A 124 -17.47 -2.64 1.37
CA ALA A 124 -18.61 -1.81 1.74
C ALA A 124 -18.73 -1.60 3.26
N LEU A 125 -17.77 -2.12 4.05
CA LEU A 125 -17.76 -2.10 5.52
C LEU A 125 -18.92 -2.88 6.14
N GLU A 126 -19.46 -3.86 5.43
CA GLU A 126 -20.47 -4.77 5.95
C GLU A 126 -19.79 -5.93 6.66
N LEU A 127 -20.33 -6.30 7.82
CA LEU A 127 -19.87 -7.47 8.55
C LEU A 127 -20.20 -8.73 7.74
N ILE A 128 -19.20 -9.57 7.52
CA ILE A 128 -19.34 -10.86 6.83
C ILE A 128 -18.63 -11.96 7.64
N PRO A 129 -19.03 -13.23 7.49
CA PRO A 129 -18.27 -14.35 8.03
C PRO A 129 -16.85 -14.36 7.49
N SER A 130 -15.91 -14.81 8.32
CA SER A 130 -14.50 -15.04 7.96
C SER A 130 -14.21 -16.54 8.04
N ASP A 131 -12.95 -16.92 8.27
CA ASP A 131 -12.50 -18.33 8.28
C ASP A 131 -13.24 -19.23 9.27
N LEU A 132 -13.60 -18.72 10.45
CA LEU A 132 -14.19 -19.53 11.53
C LEU A 132 -15.71 -19.40 11.66
N GLY A 133 -16.31 -18.35 11.13
CA GLY A 133 -17.76 -18.10 11.27
C GLY A 133 -18.57 -18.83 10.21
N ASP A 134 -19.64 -19.52 10.61
CA ASP A 134 -20.62 -20.12 9.70
C ASP A 134 -21.91 -19.30 9.67
N GLY A 135 -21.90 -18.24 8.86
CA GLY A 135 -23.01 -17.29 8.78
C GLY A 135 -22.91 -16.14 9.79
N LEU A 136 -23.90 -15.24 9.76
CA LEU A 136 -23.95 -14.06 10.63
C LEU A 136 -24.48 -14.41 12.03
N PRO A 137 -24.11 -13.64 13.07
CA PRO A 137 -24.54 -13.92 14.43
C PRO A 137 -26.06 -13.68 14.56
N GLU A 138 -26.75 -14.60 15.21
CA GLU A 138 -28.20 -14.51 15.41
C GLU A 138 -28.52 -13.81 16.74
N PRO A 139 -29.29 -12.70 16.73
CA PRO A 139 -29.66 -12.01 17.96
C PRO A 139 -30.77 -12.75 18.70
N GLU A 140 -30.55 -12.95 20.00
CA GLU A 140 -31.55 -13.42 20.96
C GLU A 140 -31.77 -12.36 22.06
N ARG A 141 -32.85 -12.53 22.82
CA ARG A 141 -33.14 -11.69 24.00
C ARG A 141 -33.07 -10.20 23.69
N GLU A 142 -33.70 -9.79 22.59
CA GLU A 142 -33.73 -8.38 22.18
C GLU A 142 -32.31 -7.78 22.01
N GLY A 143 -31.35 -8.59 21.54
CA GLY A 143 -29.96 -8.17 21.30
C GLY A 143 -29.02 -8.28 22.49
N GLN A 144 -29.49 -8.83 23.62
CA GLN A 144 -28.68 -9.05 24.83
C GLN A 144 -27.89 -10.36 24.79
N ARG A 145 -28.15 -11.20 23.79
CA ARG A 145 -27.40 -12.43 23.51
C ARG A 145 -27.26 -12.59 22.00
N TRP A 146 -26.12 -13.11 21.57
CA TRP A 146 -25.86 -13.46 20.18
C TRP A 146 -25.40 -14.90 20.11
N VAL A 147 -25.96 -15.67 19.18
CA VAL A 147 -25.55 -17.03 18.88
C VAL A 147 -24.66 -16.99 17.65
N VAL A 148 -23.46 -17.55 17.76
CA VAL A 148 -22.47 -17.61 16.69
C VAL A 148 -22.27 -19.07 16.32
N SER A 149 -22.54 -19.41 15.06
CA SER A 149 -22.19 -20.71 14.48
C SER A 149 -20.75 -20.65 13.97
N ILE A 150 -20.02 -21.76 14.15
CA ILE A 150 -18.63 -21.91 13.72
C ILE A 150 -18.51 -23.09 12.77
N VAL A 151 -17.52 -23.06 11.89
CA VAL A 151 -17.29 -24.15 10.93
C VAL A 151 -16.88 -25.46 11.66
N ASP A 152 -17.43 -26.59 11.22
CA ASP A 152 -17.27 -27.88 11.92
C ASP A 152 -15.87 -28.53 11.79
N ASN A 153 -15.08 -28.08 10.81
CA ASN A 153 -13.84 -28.74 10.40
C ASN A 153 -12.60 -27.84 10.50
N ALA A 154 -12.67 -26.77 11.31
CA ALA A 154 -11.50 -25.96 11.62
C ALA A 154 -10.53 -26.73 12.52
N THR A 155 -9.24 -26.65 12.19
CA THR A 155 -8.14 -27.24 12.96
C THR A 155 -7.01 -26.24 13.10
N PHE A 156 -6.35 -26.24 14.25
CA PHE A 156 -5.09 -25.57 14.44
C PHE A 156 -3.98 -26.20 13.58
N HIS A 157 -2.86 -25.50 13.42
CA HIS A 157 -1.71 -26.01 12.65
C HIS A 157 -1.11 -27.31 13.19
N ASN A 158 -1.35 -27.64 14.46
CA ASN A 158 -0.93 -28.90 15.08
C ASN A 158 -1.92 -30.06 14.85
N GLY A 159 -3.08 -29.80 14.22
CA GLY A 159 -4.12 -30.78 13.92
C GLY A 159 -5.23 -30.88 14.98
N ASP A 160 -5.13 -30.18 16.11
CA ASP A 160 -6.20 -30.16 17.10
C ASP A 160 -7.42 -29.41 16.54
N PRO A 161 -8.66 -29.86 16.83
CA PRO A 161 -9.86 -29.17 16.39
C PRO A 161 -10.00 -27.81 17.09
N VAL A 162 -10.52 -26.82 16.37
CA VAL A 162 -10.93 -25.54 16.96
C VAL A 162 -12.32 -25.71 17.58
N THR A 163 -12.48 -25.28 18.82
CA THR A 163 -13.73 -25.40 19.57
C THR A 163 -14.30 -24.05 19.98
N ALA A 164 -15.55 -24.04 20.46
CA ALA A 164 -16.16 -22.83 21.01
C ALA A 164 -15.42 -22.35 22.28
N GLU A 165 -14.84 -23.27 23.04
CA GLU A 165 -14.04 -22.98 24.23
C GLU A 165 -12.76 -22.20 23.89
N ASP A 166 -12.08 -22.50 22.77
CA ASP A 166 -10.88 -21.78 22.33
C ASP A 166 -11.20 -20.35 21.92
N ILE A 167 -12.35 -20.17 21.24
CA ILE A 167 -12.87 -18.85 20.89
C ILE A 167 -13.20 -18.07 22.16
N MET A 168 -13.91 -18.69 23.11
CA MET A 168 -14.23 -18.08 24.40
C MET A 168 -12.97 -17.65 25.15
N TYR A 169 -11.95 -18.52 25.18
CA TYR A 169 -10.66 -18.21 25.79
C TYR A 169 -10.04 -16.95 25.15
N SER A 170 -10.08 -16.84 23.82
CA SER A 170 -9.53 -15.68 23.10
C SER A 170 -10.23 -14.36 23.48
N PHE A 171 -11.52 -14.37 23.83
CA PHE A 171 -12.24 -13.20 24.33
C PHE A 171 -11.91 -12.87 25.80
N GLN A 172 -11.57 -13.88 26.59
CA GLN A 172 -11.25 -13.74 28.02
C GLN A 172 -9.79 -13.36 28.25
N ALA A 173 -8.86 -13.83 27.41
CA ALA A 173 -7.43 -13.62 27.57
C ALA A 173 -7.03 -12.15 27.74
N PRO A 174 -7.54 -11.16 26.97
CA PRO A 174 -7.22 -9.75 27.21
C PRO A 174 -7.65 -9.23 28.58
N ILE A 175 -8.71 -9.81 29.17
CA ILE A 175 -9.23 -9.44 30.49
C ILE A 175 -8.38 -10.09 31.58
N ASP A 176 -8.07 -11.37 31.42
CA ASP A 176 -7.37 -12.17 32.43
C ASP A 176 -5.86 -11.87 32.47
N GLU A 177 -5.25 -11.62 31.32
CA GLU A 177 -3.84 -11.23 31.19
C GLU A 177 -3.63 -9.72 31.38
N GLY A 178 -4.70 -8.94 31.28
CA GLY A 178 -4.74 -7.51 31.54
C GLY A 178 -4.76 -7.19 33.03
N SER A 179 -3.74 -7.61 33.79
CA SER A 179 -3.47 -7.13 35.16
C SER A 179 -1.99 -6.99 35.48
#